data_AF-A0A196LAK9-F1
#
_entry.id   AF-A0A196LAK9-F1
#
_cell.length_a   1.000
_cell.length_b   1.000
_cell.length_c   1.000
_cell.angle_alpha   90.00
_cell.angle_beta   90.00
_cell.angle_gamma   90.00
#
_symmetry.space_group_name_H-M   'P 1'
#
loop_
_entity.id
_entity.type
_entity.pdbx_description
1 polymer ?
#
loop_
_entity_poly.entity_id
_entity_poly.type
_entity_poly.pdbx_seq_one_letter_code
_entity_poly.pdbx_strand_id
1 'polypeptide(L)'
;MTSTYIEAGGHVRVYDDAVRTHQVFPLGTYRVHFSSKEGFSLVKIDDLTVGTERIYGGRDRKVAKIFRSYALADRSLGVMLSGDKGIGKSLFLRMVAAAAREQGLPVVIVSEDHDGIVEFLDSLDECLIVLDEFEKIFPAGRRGHGDGSNRQNQFLSLFDGLSSVKRIYCLTVNDVADVSTYLVNRPGRFHYHMRFEYPGPEEVRQYLLDQAPNAAPEEIENVALFSRRARLNYDHLRAIAFELEQPETLFSEVVEDLNIKSIEPSTYRIEARFPDGKVWSEEVEMNLFERGDVGRTFELRNGTRSIFASFVPKDLIFEPDGGIFVPITRLELLDDEDEEPEIYPTSVGLTLIGQAAYGFGL
;
A
#
# COMPACT_ATOMS: atom_id res chain seq x y z
N MET A 1 -38.38 -15.51 35.10
CA MET A 1 -37.97 -14.88 33.84
C MET A 1 -39.06 -13.90 33.48
N THR A 2 -38.78 -12.60 33.62
CA THR A 2 -39.69 -11.54 33.18
C THR A 2 -39.53 -11.35 31.68
N SER A 3 -40.62 -11.49 30.92
CA SER A 3 -40.60 -11.30 29.47
C SER A 3 -40.81 -9.83 29.11
N THR A 4 -40.03 -9.34 28.16
CA THR A 4 -40.18 -8.00 27.56
C THR A 4 -40.90 -8.13 26.23
N TYR A 5 -41.88 -7.27 25.98
CA TYR A 5 -42.64 -7.26 24.73
C TYR A 5 -42.32 -5.98 23.96
N ILE A 6 -41.83 -6.10 22.72
CA ILE A 6 -41.60 -4.97 21.82
C ILE A 6 -42.62 -5.04 20.68
N GLU A 7 -43.35 -3.95 20.46
CA GLU A 7 -44.27 -3.78 19.33
C GLU A 7 -43.65 -2.89 18.26
N ALA A 8 -43.59 -3.38 17.02
CA ALA A 8 -43.12 -2.63 15.86
C ALA A 8 -43.95 -2.99 14.63
N GLY A 9 -44.51 -1.99 13.94
CA GLY A 9 -45.30 -2.19 12.72
C GLY A 9 -46.53 -3.10 12.91
N GLY A 10 -47.12 -3.14 14.12
CA GLY A 10 -48.24 -4.03 14.46
C GLY A 10 -47.85 -5.47 14.80
N HIS A 11 -46.55 -5.79 14.80
CA HIS A 11 -46.04 -7.08 15.26
C HIS A 11 -45.51 -6.97 16.69
N VAL A 12 -45.99 -7.83 17.59
CA VAL A 12 -45.47 -7.94 18.96
C VAL A 12 -44.45 -9.09 19.01
N ARG A 13 -43.22 -8.78 19.39
CA ARG A 13 -42.13 -9.75 19.61
C ARG A 13 -41.84 -9.88 21.10
N VAL A 14 -41.59 -11.11 21.54
CA VAL A 14 -41.31 -11.46 22.94
C VAL A 14 -39.81 -11.69 23.10
N TYR A 15 -39.23 -11.06 24.10
CA TYR A 15 -37.82 -11.15 24.46
C TYR A 15 -37.66 -11.40 25.95
N ASP A 16 -36.42 -11.63 26.38
CA ASP A 16 -36.05 -11.72 27.79
C ASP A 16 -35.92 -10.32 28.45
N ASP A 17 -35.41 -10.30 29.67
CA ASP A 17 -35.15 -9.09 30.46
C ASP A 17 -33.84 -8.37 30.06
N ALA A 18 -33.07 -8.89 29.10
CA ALA A 18 -31.83 -8.27 28.64
C ALA A 18 -32.03 -7.21 27.54
N VAL A 19 -33.26 -7.03 27.06
CA VAL A 19 -33.61 -6.05 26.02
C VAL A 19 -33.28 -4.63 26.45
N ARG A 20 -32.61 -3.91 25.55
CA ARG A 20 -32.36 -2.48 25.68
C ARG A 20 -32.85 -1.77 24.42
N THR A 21 -33.57 -0.68 24.61
CA THR A 21 -33.98 0.21 23.52
C THR A 21 -33.04 1.42 23.48
N HIS A 22 -32.71 1.86 22.27
CA HIS A 22 -31.82 3.00 22.04
C HIS A 22 -32.51 3.97 21.09
N GLN A 23 -32.46 5.27 21.41
CA GLN A 23 -33.01 6.35 20.58
C GLN A 23 -31.99 6.88 19.55
N VAL A 24 -30.72 6.51 19.74
CA VAL A 24 -29.60 6.92 18.90
C VAL A 24 -28.73 5.69 18.70
N PHE A 25 -28.15 5.54 17.51
CA PHE A 25 -27.22 4.44 17.22
C PHE A 25 -26.07 4.42 18.25
N PRO A 26 -25.99 3.38 19.11
CA PRO A 26 -25.00 3.37 20.18
C PRO A 26 -23.56 3.32 19.64
N LEU A 27 -22.66 4.02 20.32
CA LEU A 27 -21.25 4.05 19.95
C LEU A 27 -20.61 2.66 20.13
N GLY A 28 -19.89 2.23 19.10
CA GLY A 28 -19.14 0.98 19.08
C GLY A 28 -18.83 0.55 17.66
N THR A 29 -18.15 -0.58 17.55
CA THR A 29 -17.93 -1.27 16.28
C THR A 29 -18.89 -2.43 16.14
N TYR A 30 -19.51 -2.55 14.97
CA TYR A 30 -20.53 -3.54 14.66
C TYR A 30 -20.17 -4.25 13.37
N ARG A 31 -20.50 -5.54 13.28
CA ARG A 31 -20.46 -6.30 12.04
C ARG A 31 -21.89 -6.51 11.55
N VAL A 32 -22.11 -6.32 10.25
CA VAL A 32 -23.37 -6.70 9.62
C VAL A 32 -23.51 -8.22 9.66
N HIS A 33 -24.67 -8.69 10.08
CA HIS A 33 -25.02 -10.10 10.07
C HIS A 33 -26.38 -10.31 9.43
N PHE A 34 -26.47 -11.26 8.51
CA PHE A 34 -27.71 -11.68 7.88
C PHE A 34 -28.09 -13.11 8.28
N SER A 35 -29.37 -13.30 8.60
CA SER A 35 -29.99 -14.61 8.78
C SER A 35 -31.28 -14.66 7.98
N SER A 36 -31.55 -15.77 7.31
CA SER A 36 -32.79 -15.97 6.55
C SER A 36 -34.07 -15.89 7.42
N LYS A 37 -33.94 -16.04 8.74
CA LYS A 37 -35.07 -15.96 9.68
C LYS A 37 -35.31 -14.55 10.21
N GLU A 38 -34.25 -13.77 10.43
CA GLU A 38 -34.31 -12.49 11.15
C GLU A 38 -34.01 -11.28 10.26
N GLY A 39 -33.46 -11.50 9.08
CA GLY A 39 -32.97 -10.46 8.17
C GLY A 39 -31.61 -9.91 8.60
N PHE A 40 -31.35 -8.67 8.23
CA PHE A 40 -30.13 -7.95 8.61
C PHE A 40 -30.17 -7.47 10.06
N SER A 41 -29.03 -7.59 10.72
CA SER A 41 -28.80 -7.14 12.10
C SER A 41 -27.35 -6.66 12.26
N LEU A 42 -27.08 -6.00 13.39
CA LEU A 42 -25.75 -5.54 13.77
C LEU A 42 -25.28 -6.30 15.01
N VAL A 43 -24.15 -7.00 14.89
CA VAL A 43 -23.51 -7.68 16.03
C VAL A 43 -22.37 -6.80 16.52
N LYS A 44 -22.42 -6.39 17.79
CA LYS A 44 -21.33 -5.62 18.40
C LYS A 44 -20.08 -6.51 18.50
N ILE A 45 -18.94 -5.98 18.07
CA ILE A 45 -17.64 -6.65 18.13
C ILE A 45 -16.62 -5.76 18.84
N ASP A 46 -15.44 -6.31 19.09
CA ASP A 46 -14.32 -5.51 19.56
C ASP A 46 -13.97 -4.43 18.55
N ASP A 47 -13.60 -3.26 19.07
CA ASP A 47 -13.30 -2.13 18.23
C ASP A 47 -12.04 -2.34 17.39
N LEU A 48 -12.05 -1.77 16.18
CA LEU A 48 -10.86 -1.70 15.34
C LEU A 48 -9.82 -0.79 16.00
N THR A 49 -8.82 -1.38 16.63
CA THR A 49 -7.70 -0.64 17.24
C THR A 49 -6.52 -0.55 16.27
N VAL A 50 -5.91 0.63 16.24
CA VAL A 50 -4.54 0.77 15.73
C VAL A 50 -3.66 0.19 16.83
N GLY A 51 -2.92 -0.89 16.54
CA GLY A 51 -2.02 -1.51 17.52
C GLY A 51 -0.89 -0.55 17.91
N THR A 52 0.16 -1.08 18.53
CA THR A 52 1.37 -0.31 18.84
C THR A 52 2.27 -0.07 17.62
N GLU A 53 1.86 -0.52 16.43
CA GLU A 53 2.63 -0.35 15.19
C GLU A 53 2.77 1.14 14.85
N ARG A 54 4.02 1.59 14.65
CA ARG A 54 4.30 2.96 14.25
C ARG A 54 3.71 3.22 12.87
N ILE A 55 3.17 4.42 12.69
CA ILE A 55 2.49 4.84 11.47
C ILE A 55 3.46 5.64 10.62
N TYR A 56 3.71 5.17 9.40
CA TYR A 56 4.62 5.82 8.45
C TYR A 56 3.85 6.55 7.34
N GLY A 57 4.54 7.43 6.61
CA GLY A 57 4.00 8.06 5.40
C GLY A 57 2.93 9.14 5.62
N GLY A 58 2.88 9.76 6.81
CA GLY A 58 1.99 10.91 7.07
C GLY A 58 0.49 10.59 7.02
N ARG A 59 0.12 9.33 7.29
CA ARG A 59 -1.26 8.84 7.22
C ARG A 59 -2.21 9.59 8.15
N ASP A 60 -1.75 10.06 9.32
CA ASP A 60 -2.56 10.85 10.26
C ASP A 60 -3.12 12.13 9.63
N ARG A 61 -2.33 12.81 8.80
CA ARG A 61 -2.78 14.02 8.09
C ARG A 61 -3.90 13.69 7.10
N LYS A 62 -3.84 12.52 6.44
CA LYS A 62 -4.89 12.06 5.52
C LYS A 62 -6.17 11.70 6.27
N VAL A 63 -6.08 11.07 7.44
CA VAL A 63 -7.25 10.80 8.31
C VAL A 63 -7.89 12.11 8.76
N ALA A 64 -7.11 13.06 9.29
CA ALA A 64 -7.62 14.37 9.68
C ALA A 64 -8.29 15.13 8.51
N LYS A 65 -7.77 14.97 7.29
CA LYS A 65 -8.37 15.55 6.08
C LYS A 65 -9.76 14.96 5.78
N ILE A 66 -9.96 13.64 5.94
CA ILE A 66 -11.26 12.98 5.75
C ILE A 66 -12.30 13.60 6.68
N PHE A 67 -12.03 13.64 7.99
CA PHE A 67 -13.00 14.14 8.97
C PHE A 67 -13.27 15.64 8.85
N ARG A 68 -12.25 16.44 8.51
CA ARG A 68 -12.45 17.86 8.20
C ARG A 68 -13.42 18.05 7.04
N SER A 69 -13.31 17.21 6.01
CA SER A 69 -14.19 17.30 4.83
C SER A 69 -15.59 16.82 5.15
N TYR A 70 -15.72 15.76 5.94
CA TYR A 70 -17.03 15.26 6.42
C TYR A 70 -17.77 16.29 7.29
N ALA A 71 -17.04 17.04 8.13
CA ALA A 71 -17.61 18.11 8.95
C ALA A 71 -18.16 19.27 8.09
N LEU A 72 -17.51 19.58 6.96
CA LEU A 72 -17.91 20.65 6.04
C LEU A 72 -18.97 20.21 5.01
N ALA A 73 -19.12 18.91 4.78
CA ALA A 73 -20.06 18.38 3.81
C ALA A 73 -21.48 18.24 4.39
N ASP A 74 -22.46 18.51 3.53
CA ASP A 74 -23.90 18.32 3.74
C ASP A 74 -24.41 16.95 3.23
N ARG A 75 -23.50 16.12 2.69
CA ARG A 75 -23.78 14.82 2.09
C ARG A 75 -22.80 13.75 2.57
N SER A 76 -23.11 12.49 2.26
CA SER A 76 -22.22 11.36 2.50
C SER A 76 -20.85 11.52 1.83
N LEU A 77 -19.81 11.01 2.49
CA LEU A 77 -18.43 11.09 2.04
C LEU A 77 -17.90 9.70 1.68
N GLY A 78 -17.65 9.45 0.39
CA GLY A 78 -16.95 8.25 -0.06
C GLY A 78 -15.43 8.40 -0.01
N VAL A 79 -14.76 7.42 0.58
CA VAL A 79 -13.31 7.24 0.66
C VAL A 79 -12.95 5.87 0.10
N MET A 80 -12.15 5.84 -0.97
CA MET A 80 -11.63 4.62 -1.59
C MET A 80 -10.12 4.55 -1.38
N LEU A 81 -9.65 3.44 -0.84
CA LEU A 81 -8.25 3.12 -0.63
C LEU A 81 -7.85 2.01 -1.62
N SER A 82 -6.94 2.29 -2.55
CA SER A 82 -6.55 1.30 -3.56
C SER A 82 -5.06 1.00 -3.56
N GLY A 83 -4.68 -0.21 -3.94
CA GLY A 83 -3.30 -0.61 -4.23
C GLY A 83 -3.06 -2.05 -3.78
N ASP A 84 -1.87 -2.59 -4.05
CA ASP A 84 -1.54 -3.99 -3.82
C ASP A 84 -1.73 -4.50 -2.37
N LYS A 85 -1.81 -5.81 -2.20
CA LYS A 85 -1.94 -6.44 -0.87
C LYS A 85 -0.68 -6.18 -0.03
N GLY A 86 -0.87 -5.96 1.27
CA GLY A 86 0.24 -5.79 2.22
C GLY A 86 0.83 -4.37 2.29
N ILE A 87 0.27 -3.37 1.61
CA ILE A 87 0.81 -1.98 1.63
C ILE A 87 0.21 -1.08 2.73
N GLY A 88 -0.57 -1.65 3.66
CA GLY A 88 -1.11 -0.92 4.82
C GLY A 88 -2.51 -0.31 4.66
N LYS A 89 -3.30 -0.74 3.66
CA LYS A 89 -4.71 -0.29 3.48
C LYS A 89 -5.57 -0.59 4.72
N SER A 90 -5.53 -1.82 5.22
CA SER A 90 -6.31 -2.23 6.40
C SER A 90 -5.86 -1.50 7.67
N LEU A 91 -4.56 -1.18 7.80
CA LEU A 91 -4.07 -0.34 8.91
C LEU A 91 -4.68 1.07 8.85
N PHE A 92 -4.67 1.70 7.68
CA PHE A 92 -5.29 3.02 7.50
C PHE A 92 -6.79 3.00 7.78
N LEU A 93 -7.49 1.95 7.36
CA LEU A 93 -8.91 1.76 7.64
C LEU A 93 -9.19 1.66 9.16
N ARG A 94 -8.32 0.98 9.93
CA ARG A 94 -8.41 0.98 11.40
C ARG A 94 -8.20 2.38 11.99
N MET A 95 -7.29 3.18 11.43
CA MET A 95 -7.10 4.57 11.86
C MET A 95 -8.35 5.42 11.59
N VAL A 96 -8.98 5.26 10.43
CA VAL A 96 -10.24 5.95 10.10
C VAL A 96 -11.36 5.51 11.05
N ALA A 97 -11.45 4.22 11.37
CA ALA A 97 -12.43 3.70 12.32
C ALA A 97 -12.23 4.23 13.75
N ALA A 98 -10.98 4.27 14.24
CA ALA A 98 -10.67 4.86 15.53
C ALA A 98 -11.06 6.34 15.59
N ALA A 99 -10.66 7.13 14.58
CA ALA A 99 -11.00 8.54 14.49
C ALA A 99 -12.52 8.77 14.35
N ALA A 100 -13.25 7.92 13.64
CA ALA A 100 -14.72 8.01 13.56
C ALA A 100 -15.36 7.89 14.95
N ARG A 101 -14.90 6.93 15.76
CA ARG A 101 -15.41 6.74 17.12
C ARG A 101 -15.09 7.91 18.03
N GLU A 102 -13.90 8.50 17.91
CA GLU A 102 -13.54 9.72 18.64
C GLU A 102 -14.45 10.91 18.28
N GLN A 103 -14.97 10.94 17.04
CA GLN A 103 -15.97 11.90 16.59
C GLN A 103 -17.41 11.50 16.96
N GLY A 104 -17.61 10.43 17.73
CA GLY A 104 -18.93 9.95 18.15
C GLY A 104 -19.69 9.17 17.09
N LEU A 105 -19.03 8.75 16.00
CA LEU A 105 -19.64 7.94 14.94
C LEU A 105 -19.47 6.44 15.23
N PRO A 106 -20.55 5.66 15.28
CA PRO A 106 -20.47 4.19 15.27
C PRO A 106 -19.76 3.70 14.00
N VAL A 107 -19.12 2.53 14.08
CA VAL A 107 -18.44 1.89 12.95
C VAL A 107 -19.17 0.61 12.58
N VAL A 108 -19.50 0.45 11.31
CA VAL A 108 -20.19 -0.72 10.76
C VAL A 108 -19.30 -1.38 9.73
N ILE A 109 -18.96 -2.65 9.95
CA ILE A 109 -18.14 -3.45 9.06
C ILE A 109 -19.06 -4.37 8.25
N VAL A 110 -18.94 -4.30 6.94
CA VAL A 110 -19.64 -5.17 5.99
C VAL A 110 -18.66 -6.23 5.49
N SER A 111 -18.96 -7.49 5.76
CA SER A 111 -18.11 -8.64 5.40
C SER A 111 -18.80 -9.69 4.51
N GLU A 112 -20.07 -9.48 4.19
CA GLU A 112 -20.90 -10.41 3.41
C GLU A 112 -21.85 -9.64 2.48
N ASP A 113 -22.20 -10.27 1.35
CA ASP A 113 -23.16 -9.74 0.37
C ASP A 113 -24.46 -10.54 0.44
N HIS A 114 -25.57 -9.83 0.63
CA HIS A 114 -26.93 -10.37 0.63
C HIS A 114 -27.87 -9.36 0.01
N ASP A 115 -28.92 -9.85 -0.67
CA ASP A 115 -29.93 -8.99 -1.27
C ASP A 115 -30.60 -8.14 -0.19
N GLY A 116 -30.72 -6.82 -0.42
CA GLY A 116 -31.24 -5.86 0.56
C GLY A 116 -30.17 -5.17 1.42
N ILE A 117 -28.88 -5.47 1.23
CA ILE A 117 -27.80 -4.87 2.03
C ILE A 117 -27.76 -3.35 1.90
N VAL A 118 -28.06 -2.81 0.72
CA VAL A 118 -28.05 -1.36 0.45
C VAL A 118 -29.14 -0.66 1.23
N GLU A 119 -30.36 -1.18 1.17
CA GLU A 119 -31.52 -0.67 1.90
C GLU A 119 -31.29 -0.74 3.41
N PHE A 120 -30.66 -1.82 3.89
CA PHE A 120 -30.26 -1.93 5.28
C PHE A 120 -29.24 -0.86 5.67
N LEU A 121 -28.18 -0.67 4.89
CA LEU A 121 -27.17 0.34 5.17
C LEU A 121 -27.73 1.77 5.10
N ASP A 122 -28.66 2.04 4.18
CA ASP A 122 -29.34 3.34 4.07
C ASP A 122 -30.34 3.61 5.21
N SER A 123 -30.76 2.56 5.93
CA SER A 123 -31.64 2.69 7.12
C SER A 123 -30.91 3.09 8.40
N LEU A 124 -29.57 3.00 8.43
CA LEU A 124 -28.75 3.27 9.62
C LEU A 124 -28.60 4.78 9.87
N ASP A 125 -28.41 5.22 11.11
CA ASP A 125 -28.07 6.62 11.40
C ASP A 125 -26.65 7.02 10.89
N GLU A 126 -26.22 8.25 11.17
CA GLU A 126 -24.85 8.70 10.86
C GLU A 126 -23.80 7.75 11.46
N CYS A 127 -22.99 7.15 10.60
CA CYS A 127 -21.94 6.20 10.98
C CYS A 127 -20.83 6.13 9.92
N LEU A 128 -19.74 5.45 10.27
CA LEU A 128 -18.72 5.00 9.33
C LEU A 128 -19.07 3.58 8.85
N ILE A 129 -19.25 3.41 7.55
CA ILE A 129 -19.43 2.10 6.91
C ILE A 129 -18.10 1.68 6.26
N VAL A 130 -17.63 0.50 6.65
CA VAL A 130 -16.34 -0.06 6.27
C VAL A 130 -16.54 -1.29 5.39
N LEU A 131 -15.92 -1.28 4.22
CA LEU A 131 -15.94 -2.35 3.23
C LEU A 131 -14.48 -2.73 2.89
N ASP A 132 -13.92 -3.71 3.61
CA ASP A 132 -12.54 -4.17 3.34
C ASP A 132 -12.55 -5.24 2.24
N GLU A 133 -11.60 -5.17 1.32
CA GLU A 133 -11.51 -6.02 0.13
C GLU A 133 -12.84 -6.06 -0.65
N PHE A 134 -13.38 -4.87 -0.93
CA PHE A 134 -14.71 -4.65 -1.51
C PHE A 134 -14.96 -5.50 -2.77
N GLU A 135 -13.95 -5.65 -3.63
CA GLU A 135 -14.01 -6.44 -4.85
C GLU A 135 -14.21 -7.94 -4.61
N LYS A 136 -13.79 -8.46 -3.45
CA LYS A 136 -13.96 -9.87 -3.09
C LYS A 136 -15.35 -10.16 -2.54
N ILE A 137 -15.94 -9.20 -1.85
CA ILE A 137 -17.30 -9.32 -1.30
C ILE A 137 -18.33 -9.06 -2.41
N PHE A 138 -18.09 -8.02 -3.23
CA PHE A 138 -19.00 -7.57 -4.29
C PHE A 138 -18.31 -7.66 -5.65
N PRO A 139 -18.45 -8.78 -6.39
CA PRO A 139 -17.78 -8.94 -7.67
C PRO A 139 -18.39 -8.01 -8.74
N ALA A 140 -17.54 -7.40 -9.56
CA ALA A 140 -17.95 -6.53 -10.67
C ALA A 140 -18.63 -7.28 -11.85
N GLY A 141 -18.66 -8.62 -11.81
CA GLY A 141 -19.11 -9.48 -12.91
C GLY A 141 -18.00 -9.76 -13.93
N ARG A 142 -18.04 -10.91 -14.64
CA ARG A 142 -17.05 -11.22 -15.69
C ARG A 142 -17.36 -10.42 -16.95
N ARG A 143 -16.33 -9.82 -17.57
CA ARG A 143 -16.39 -9.41 -18.98
C ARG A 143 -16.59 -10.67 -19.84
N GLY A 144 -17.82 -10.95 -20.23
CA GLY A 144 -18.08 -11.76 -21.43
C GLY A 144 -18.99 -12.97 -21.33
N HIS A 145 -19.27 -13.61 -20.19
CA HIS A 145 -20.15 -14.80 -20.16
C HIS A 145 -21.03 -14.86 -18.89
N GLY A 146 -22.35 -14.81 -19.09
CA GLY A 146 -23.37 -15.32 -18.16
C GLY A 146 -23.82 -14.41 -17.01
N ASP A 147 -24.91 -13.69 -17.22
CA ASP A 147 -26.01 -13.33 -16.28
C ASP A 147 -25.75 -12.80 -14.85
N GLY A 148 -24.50 -12.47 -14.48
CA GLY A 148 -24.21 -11.79 -13.22
C GLY A 148 -24.32 -10.28 -13.37
N SER A 149 -25.39 -9.66 -12.86
CA SER A 149 -25.43 -8.20 -12.69
C SER A 149 -24.24 -7.76 -11.81
N ASN A 150 -23.60 -6.65 -12.17
CA ASN A 150 -22.50 -6.10 -11.39
C ASN A 150 -23.02 -5.74 -9.99
N ARG A 151 -22.72 -6.58 -8.99
CA ARG A 151 -23.18 -6.43 -7.60
C ARG A 151 -22.79 -5.07 -7.04
N GLN A 152 -21.64 -4.53 -7.42
CA GLN A 152 -21.16 -3.23 -6.92
C GLN A 152 -22.08 -2.06 -7.31
N ASN A 153 -22.82 -2.19 -8.42
CA ASN A 153 -23.71 -1.13 -8.87
C ASN A 153 -24.88 -0.87 -7.91
N GLN A 154 -25.22 -1.83 -7.04
CA GLN A 154 -26.26 -1.62 -6.01
C GLN A 154 -25.90 -0.48 -5.05
N PHE A 155 -24.61 -0.26 -4.80
CA PHE A 155 -24.15 0.80 -3.90
C PHE A 155 -24.23 2.21 -4.51
N LEU A 156 -24.52 2.36 -5.80
CA LEU A 156 -24.51 3.67 -6.46
C LEU A 156 -25.53 4.65 -5.86
N SER A 157 -26.65 4.14 -5.32
CA SER A 157 -27.67 4.93 -4.63
C SER A 157 -27.22 5.44 -3.26
N LEU A 158 -26.28 4.76 -2.59
CA LEU A 158 -25.73 5.26 -1.31
C LEU A 158 -24.85 6.51 -1.51
N PHE A 159 -24.36 6.71 -2.73
CA PHE A 159 -23.39 7.75 -3.07
C PHE A 159 -23.97 8.89 -3.91
N ASP A 160 -25.22 8.80 -4.36
CA ASP A 160 -25.84 9.83 -5.19
C ASP A 160 -26.33 11.06 -4.40
N GLY A 161 -26.30 10.98 -3.07
CA GLY A 161 -26.68 12.07 -2.17
C GLY A 161 -28.19 12.23 -2.00
N LEU A 162 -29.00 11.22 -2.39
CA LEU A 162 -30.44 11.22 -2.15
C LEU A 162 -30.80 10.86 -0.71
N SER A 163 -29.90 10.22 0.03
CA SER A 163 -30.09 9.92 1.46
C SER A 163 -30.07 11.21 2.28
N SER A 164 -31.04 11.37 3.17
CA SER A 164 -31.14 12.53 4.09
C SER A 164 -30.13 12.48 5.23
N VAL A 165 -29.51 11.33 5.46
CA VAL A 165 -28.52 11.09 6.51
C VAL A 165 -27.15 10.96 5.86
N LYS A 166 -26.21 11.82 6.25
CA LYS A 166 -24.84 11.73 5.76
C LYS A 166 -24.08 10.62 6.50
N ARG A 167 -23.27 9.86 5.76
CA ARG A 167 -22.42 8.79 6.30
C ARG A 167 -21.03 8.85 5.68
N ILE A 168 -20.05 8.22 6.31
CA ILE A 168 -18.74 8.01 5.69
C ILE A 168 -18.71 6.58 5.17
N TYR A 169 -18.39 6.40 3.90
CA TYR A 169 -18.16 5.08 3.32
C TYR A 169 -16.67 4.94 3.04
N CYS A 170 -16.00 4.02 3.70
CA CYS A 170 -14.59 3.74 3.52
C CYS A 170 -14.42 2.33 2.94
N LEU A 171 -13.90 2.24 1.72
CA LEU A 171 -13.67 0.96 1.05
C LEU A 171 -12.19 0.76 0.72
N THR A 172 -11.74 -0.49 0.79
CA THR A 172 -10.41 -0.88 0.28
C THR A 172 -10.57 -1.78 -0.93
N VAL A 173 -9.66 -1.63 -1.89
CA VAL A 173 -9.59 -2.46 -3.08
C VAL A 173 -8.14 -2.79 -3.42
N ASN A 174 -7.86 -4.00 -3.90
CA ASN A 174 -6.51 -4.36 -4.32
C ASN A 174 -6.20 -3.83 -5.73
N ASP A 175 -7.11 -4.02 -6.68
CA ASP A 175 -7.02 -3.49 -8.03
C ASP A 175 -8.24 -2.62 -8.35
N VAL A 176 -7.99 -1.42 -8.87
CA VAL A 176 -9.05 -0.49 -9.30
C VAL A 176 -9.79 -1.04 -10.53
N ALA A 177 -9.16 -1.90 -11.32
CA ALA A 177 -9.77 -2.56 -12.46
C ALA A 177 -10.92 -3.51 -12.08
N ASP A 178 -10.91 -4.01 -10.85
CA ASP A 178 -11.96 -4.87 -10.29
C ASP A 178 -13.13 -4.07 -9.69
N VAL A 179 -13.07 -2.73 -9.78
CA VAL A 179 -14.13 -1.83 -9.34
C VAL A 179 -14.90 -1.27 -10.53
N SER A 180 -16.22 -1.19 -10.38
CA SER A 180 -17.12 -0.60 -11.35
C SER A 180 -16.67 0.82 -11.73
N THR A 181 -16.59 1.07 -13.04
CA THR A 181 -16.26 2.41 -13.58
C THR A 181 -17.27 3.48 -13.18
N TYR A 182 -18.46 3.09 -12.69
CA TYR A 182 -19.45 4.00 -12.14
C TYR A 182 -19.12 4.48 -10.72
N LEU A 183 -18.33 3.72 -9.97
CA LEU A 183 -17.82 4.09 -8.64
C LEU A 183 -16.53 4.89 -8.77
N VAL A 184 -15.64 4.46 -9.69
CA VAL A 184 -14.37 5.14 -9.98
C VAL A 184 -14.62 6.44 -10.77
N ASN A 185 -13.76 7.45 -10.60
CA ASN A 185 -13.75 8.71 -11.38
C ASN A 185 -15.00 9.61 -11.24
N ARG A 186 -15.74 9.54 -10.13
CA ARG A 186 -16.80 10.51 -9.81
C ARG A 186 -16.61 11.10 -8.41
N PRO A 187 -16.03 12.32 -8.30
CA PRO A 187 -15.83 13.02 -7.03
C PRO A 187 -17.12 13.29 -6.24
N GLY A 188 -18.28 13.26 -6.92
CA GLY A 188 -19.59 13.34 -6.29
C GLY A 188 -19.95 12.11 -5.45
N ARG A 189 -19.32 10.96 -5.70
CA ARG A 189 -19.57 9.68 -5.02
C ARG A 189 -18.40 9.34 -4.08
N PHE A 190 -17.21 9.23 -4.65
CA PHE A 190 -15.96 9.06 -3.91
C PHE A 190 -15.17 10.35 -3.98
N HIS A 191 -15.28 11.14 -2.91
CA HIS A 191 -14.56 12.40 -2.80
C HIS A 191 -13.04 12.16 -2.67
N TYR A 192 -12.66 11.08 -1.98
CA TYR A 192 -11.26 10.68 -1.84
C TYR A 192 -11.02 9.34 -2.50
N HIS A 193 -10.08 9.32 -3.46
CA HIS A 193 -9.42 8.11 -3.93
C HIS A 193 -7.95 8.19 -3.52
N MET A 194 -7.58 7.48 -2.47
CA MET A 194 -6.22 7.41 -1.97
C MET A 194 -5.53 6.17 -2.53
N ARG A 195 -4.56 6.39 -3.42
CA ARG A 195 -3.71 5.33 -3.94
C ARG A 195 -2.58 5.09 -2.94
N PHE A 196 -2.46 3.86 -2.47
CA PHE A 196 -1.36 3.40 -1.67
C PHE A 196 -0.33 2.80 -2.62
N GLU A 197 0.91 3.17 -2.38
CA GLU A 197 2.06 2.72 -3.15
C GLU A 197 2.95 1.87 -2.25
N TYR A 198 3.92 1.21 -2.85
CA TYR A 198 4.95 0.52 -2.09
C TYR A 198 5.76 1.53 -1.27
N PRO A 199 6.17 1.17 -0.03
CA PRO A 199 7.01 2.01 0.80
C PRO A 199 8.31 2.36 0.07
N GLY A 200 8.61 3.65 0.02
CA GLY A 200 9.87 4.15 -0.54
C GLY A 200 11.06 3.86 0.38
N PRO A 201 12.30 4.12 -0.08
CA PRO A 201 13.53 3.84 0.67
C PRO A 201 13.54 4.43 2.08
N GLU A 202 13.08 5.66 2.24
CA GLU A 202 13.02 6.33 3.54
C GLU A 202 12.04 5.64 4.50
N GLU A 203 10.88 5.23 4.00
CA GLU A 203 9.86 4.53 4.77
C GLU A 203 10.34 3.13 5.15
N VAL A 204 11.04 2.44 4.24
CA VAL A 204 11.67 1.14 4.50
C VAL A 204 12.75 1.25 5.57
N ARG A 205 13.66 2.23 5.45
CA ARG A 205 14.72 2.46 6.45
C ARG A 205 14.12 2.70 7.82
N GLN A 206 13.17 3.63 7.90
CA GLN A 206 12.53 3.97 9.17
C GLN A 206 11.77 2.77 9.76
N TYR A 207 11.10 1.98 8.92
CA TYR A 207 10.43 0.75 9.35
C TYR A 207 11.42 -0.26 9.93
N LEU A 208 12.53 -0.53 9.25
CA LEU A 208 13.52 -1.51 9.70
C LEU A 208 14.25 -1.05 10.96
N LEU A 209 14.57 0.24 11.09
CA LEU A 209 15.14 0.78 12.34
C LEU A 209 14.21 0.56 13.55
N ASP A 210 12.90 0.60 13.32
CA ASP A 210 11.91 0.41 14.37
C ASP A 210 11.59 -1.07 14.65
N GLN A 211 11.70 -1.95 13.65
CA GLN A 211 11.31 -3.37 13.76
C GLN A 211 12.48 -4.34 13.92
N ALA A 212 13.68 -3.96 13.48
CA ALA A 212 14.91 -4.73 13.56
C ALA A 212 16.06 -3.85 14.12
N PRO A 213 15.93 -3.35 15.37
CA PRO A 213 16.90 -2.43 15.95
C PRO A 213 18.31 -3.01 16.09
N ASN A 214 18.47 -4.34 16.06
CA ASN A 214 19.77 -5.00 16.13
C ASN A 214 20.40 -5.28 14.75
N ALA A 215 19.69 -4.99 13.65
CA ALA A 215 20.22 -5.15 12.31
C ALA A 215 21.40 -4.22 12.05
N ALA A 216 22.39 -4.70 11.29
CA ALA A 216 23.50 -3.87 10.86
C ALA A 216 22.99 -2.69 9.99
N PRO A 217 23.44 -1.44 10.23
CA PRO A 217 22.99 -0.28 9.46
C PRO A 217 23.19 -0.43 7.95
N GLU A 218 24.26 -1.11 7.53
CA GLU A 218 24.56 -1.40 6.13
C GLU A 218 23.48 -2.30 5.50
N GLU A 219 22.95 -3.27 6.24
CA GLU A 219 21.89 -4.17 5.76
C GLU A 219 20.54 -3.46 5.67
N ILE A 220 20.26 -2.54 6.61
CA ILE A 220 19.07 -1.67 6.51
C ILE A 220 19.13 -0.83 5.23
N GLU A 221 20.29 -0.24 4.91
CA GLU A 221 20.47 0.49 3.66
C GLU A 221 20.32 -0.42 2.44
N ASN A 222 20.87 -1.64 2.48
CA ASN A 222 20.71 -2.61 1.38
C ASN A 222 19.24 -2.88 1.06
N VAL A 223 18.39 -3.06 2.08
CA VAL A 223 16.94 -3.26 1.89
C VAL A 223 16.26 -2.00 1.36
N ALA A 224 16.61 -0.82 1.89
CA ALA A 224 16.06 0.46 1.45
C ALA A 224 16.41 0.75 -0.02
N LEU A 225 17.60 0.37 -0.47
CA LEU A 225 18.01 0.45 -1.87
C LEU A 225 17.28 -0.58 -2.73
N PHE A 226 17.11 -1.81 -2.22
CA PHE A 226 16.37 -2.87 -2.89
C PHE A 226 14.91 -2.51 -3.16
N SER A 227 14.25 -1.79 -2.24
CA SER A 227 12.86 -1.35 -2.39
C SER A 227 12.60 -0.39 -3.56
N ARG A 228 13.65 0.24 -4.11
CA ARG A 228 13.52 1.03 -5.34
C ARG A 228 13.19 0.17 -6.55
N ARG A 229 13.65 -1.08 -6.57
CA ARG A 229 13.58 -1.99 -7.73
C ARG A 229 12.62 -3.14 -7.52
N ALA A 230 12.52 -3.61 -6.28
CA ALA A 230 11.58 -4.62 -5.87
C ALA A 230 10.37 -3.97 -5.18
N ARG A 231 9.19 -4.47 -5.52
CA ARG A 231 7.93 -4.10 -4.89
C ARG A 231 7.83 -4.71 -3.48
N LEU A 232 8.53 -4.12 -2.51
CA LEU A 232 8.52 -4.56 -1.11
C LEU A 232 7.29 -4.03 -0.38
N ASN A 233 6.31 -4.87 -0.07
CA ASN A 233 5.19 -4.48 0.80
C ASN A 233 5.56 -4.70 2.28
N TYR A 234 4.68 -4.31 3.21
CA TYR A 234 4.96 -4.47 4.64
C TYR A 234 5.01 -5.92 5.10
N ASP A 235 4.38 -6.86 4.38
CA ASP A 235 4.52 -8.29 4.67
C ASP A 235 5.95 -8.77 4.34
N HIS A 236 6.53 -8.32 3.21
CA HIS A 236 7.93 -8.56 2.88
C HIS A 236 8.85 -7.89 3.91
N LEU A 237 8.62 -6.62 4.25
CA LEU A 237 9.44 -5.91 5.22
C LEU A 237 9.39 -6.53 6.62
N ARG A 238 8.23 -7.04 7.05
CA ARG A 238 8.11 -7.75 8.33
C ARG A 238 8.94 -9.03 8.33
N ALA A 239 8.93 -9.80 7.24
CA ALA A 239 9.75 -10.99 7.12
C ALA A 239 11.25 -10.65 7.11
N ILE A 240 11.65 -9.63 6.33
CA ILE A 240 13.03 -9.15 6.29
C ILE A 240 13.49 -8.66 7.68
N ALA A 241 12.67 -7.85 8.36
CA ALA A 241 12.98 -7.34 9.68
C ALA A 241 13.15 -8.48 10.70
N PHE A 242 12.31 -9.51 10.61
CA PHE A 242 12.39 -10.67 11.50
C PHE A 242 13.73 -11.41 11.36
N GLU A 243 14.21 -11.60 10.14
CA GLU A 243 15.51 -12.25 9.90
C GLU A 243 16.68 -11.34 10.27
N LEU A 244 16.66 -10.08 9.85
CA LEU A 244 17.76 -9.11 10.11
C LEU A 244 17.90 -8.73 11.58
N GLU A 245 16.91 -9.02 12.43
CA GLU A 245 17.02 -8.82 13.88
C GLU A 245 18.04 -9.78 14.52
N GLN A 246 18.38 -10.89 13.84
CA GLN A 246 19.48 -11.74 14.24
C GLN A 246 20.82 -11.06 13.93
N PRO A 247 21.71 -10.90 14.92
CA PRO A 247 23.04 -10.35 14.67
C PRO A 247 23.78 -11.18 13.62
N GLU A 248 24.55 -10.51 12.75
CA GLU A 248 25.35 -11.10 11.66
C GLU A 248 24.57 -11.62 10.45
N THR A 249 23.23 -11.61 10.45
CA THR A 249 22.45 -11.97 9.27
C THR A 249 22.63 -10.96 8.14
N LEU A 250 22.96 -11.44 6.95
CA LEU A 250 23.14 -10.61 5.76
C LEU A 250 21.84 -10.53 4.97
N PHE A 251 21.49 -9.36 4.45
CA PHE A 251 20.29 -9.21 3.62
C PHE A 251 20.33 -10.12 2.39
N SER A 252 21.52 -10.39 1.84
CA SER A 252 21.67 -11.32 0.69
C SER A 252 21.16 -12.73 1.00
N GLU A 253 21.37 -13.23 2.22
CA GLU A 253 20.88 -14.55 2.63
C GLU A 253 19.35 -14.53 2.76
N VAL A 254 18.82 -13.45 3.35
CA VAL A 254 17.39 -13.24 3.52
C VAL A 254 16.65 -13.20 2.18
N VAL A 255 17.16 -12.52 1.16
CA VAL A 255 16.46 -12.44 -0.13
C VAL A 255 16.51 -13.76 -0.91
N GLU A 256 17.56 -14.57 -0.74
CA GLU A 256 17.61 -15.92 -1.33
C GLU A 256 16.55 -16.84 -0.72
N ASP A 257 16.33 -16.73 0.59
CA ASP A 257 15.40 -17.60 1.32
C ASP A 257 13.95 -17.12 1.28
N LEU A 258 13.73 -15.81 1.15
CA LEU A 258 12.39 -15.24 1.08
C LEU A 258 11.78 -15.42 -0.32
N ASN A 259 10.49 -15.75 -0.36
CA ASN A 259 9.69 -15.81 -1.58
C ASN A 259 9.37 -14.40 -2.14
N ILE A 260 10.39 -13.56 -2.30
CA ILE A 260 10.31 -12.26 -2.96
C ILE A 260 10.59 -12.51 -4.43
N LYS A 261 9.53 -12.50 -5.24
CA LYS A 261 9.65 -12.73 -6.68
C LYS A 261 10.61 -11.71 -7.31
N SER A 262 11.64 -12.28 -7.95
CA SER A 262 12.53 -11.69 -8.96
C SER A 262 13.66 -10.78 -8.45
N ILE A 263 14.83 -11.37 -8.17
CA ILE A 263 16.10 -10.76 -8.57
C ILE A 263 16.51 -11.39 -9.90
N GLU A 264 15.75 -11.13 -10.96
CA GLU A 264 16.27 -11.40 -12.31
C GLU A 264 17.32 -10.34 -12.63
N PRO A 265 18.42 -10.71 -13.31
CA PRO A 265 19.39 -9.73 -13.78
C PRO A 265 18.66 -8.64 -14.58
N SER A 266 19.04 -7.40 -14.31
CA SER A 266 18.46 -6.25 -14.97
C SER A 266 19.47 -5.64 -15.92
N THR A 267 19.02 -5.18 -17.08
CA THR A 267 19.88 -4.49 -18.03
C THR A 267 20.02 -3.02 -17.62
N TYR A 268 21.24 -2.58 -17.39
CA TYR A 268 21.57 -1.18 -17.09
C TYR A 268 22.33 -0.56 -18.25
N ARG A 269 21.93 0.64 -18.67
CA ARG A 269 22.79 1.52 -19.46
C ARG A 269 23.71 2.25 -18.51
N ILE A 270 25.01 2.02 -18.67
CA ILE A 270 26.04 2.71 -17.91
C ILE A 270 26.62 3.82 -18.78
N GLU A 271 26.75 5.02 -18.24
CA GLU A 271 27.30 6.18 -18.93
C GLU A 271 28.43 6.80 -18.11
N ALA A 272 29.65 6.79 -18.67
CA ALA A 272 30.81 7.47 -18.12
C ALA A 272 31.08 8.76 -18.89
N ARG A 273 31.05 9.91 -18.20
CA ARG A 273 31.37 11.21 -18.78
C ARG A 273 32.81 11.58 -18.46
N PHE A 274 33.56 12.04 -19.45
CA PHE A 274 34.98 12.41 -19.32
C PHE A 274 35.18 13.94 -19.29
N PRO A 275 36.32 14.43 -18.78
CA PRO A 275 36.62 15.86 -18.71
C PRO A 275 36.59 16.59 -20.06
N ASP A 276 36.85 15.87 -21.16
CA ASP A 276 36.80 16.40 -22.53
C ASP A 276 35.37 16.46 -23.11
N GLY A 277 34.36 16.11 -22.32
CA GLY A 277 32.95 16.11 -22.69
C GLY A 277 32.48 14.84 -23.41
N LYS A 278 33.37 13.88 -23.70
CA LYS A 278 32.97 12.59 -24.27
C LYS A 278 32.16 11.78 -23.26
N VAL A 279 31.23 10.99 -23.78
CA VAL A 279 30.44 10.03 -23.02
C VAL A 279 30.68 8.65 -23.62
N TRP A 280 31.09 7.70 -22.78
CA TRP A 280 31.19 6.30 -23.15
C TRP A 280 29.99 5.59 -22.52
N SER A 281 29.30 4.74 -23.28
CA SER A 281 28.09 4.09 -22.81
C SER A 281 28.04 2.63 -23.22
N GLU A 282 27.61 1.76 -22.30
CA GLU A 282 27.36 0.35 -22.59
C GLU A 282 26.10 -0.15 -21.89
N GLU A 283 25.47 -1.18 -22.46
CA GLU A 283 24.33 -1.87 -21.84
C GLU A 283 24.80 -3.19 -21.26
N VAL A 284 24.65 -3.33 -19.94
CA VAL A 284 25.16 -4.48 -19.21
C VAL A 284 24.04 -5.11 -18.41
N GLU A 285 23.84 -6.40 -18.63
CA GLU A 285 23.02 -7.21 -17.75
C GLU A 285 23.83 -7.54 -16.50
N MET A 286 23.39 -7.02 -15.36
CA MET A 286 24.06 -7.26 -14.10
C MET A 286 23.05 -7.37 -12.97
N ASN A 287 23.37 -8.27 -12.04
CA ASN A 287 22.68 -8.30 -10.77
C ASN A 287 23.41 -7.37 -9.80
N LEU A 288 22.99 -6.10 -9.73
CA LEU A 288 23.53 -5.12 -8.78
C LEU A 288 23.33 -5.52 -7.30
N PHE A 289 22.65 -6.62 -6.99
CA PHE A 289 22.20 -6.94 -5.63
C PHE A 289 22.49 -8.36 -5.17
N GLU A 290 23.12 -9.19 -6.00
CA GLU A 290 23.67 -10.46 -5.56
C GLU A 290 24.92 -10.19 -4.70
N ARG A 291 24.81 -10.25 -3.38
CA ARG A 291 25.90 -9.99 -2.42
C ARG A 291 26.56 -8.61 -2.56
N GLY A 292 26.21 -7.70 -1.64
CA GLY A 292 26.64 -6.30 -1.64
C GLY A 292 28.13 -6.06 -1.40
N ASP A 293 28.94 -7.10 -1.18
CA ASP A 293 30.39 -7.10 -1.02
C ASP A 293 31.15 -7.65 -2.23
N VAL A 294 30.43 -8.27 -3.19
CA VAL A 294 31.03 -8.82 -4.41
C VAL A 294 31.16 -7.73 -5.46
N GLY A 295 32.39 -7.52 -5.94
CA GLY A 295 32.68 -6.57 -7.01
C GLY A 295 31.87 -6.85 -8.27
N ARG A 296 31.47 -5.78 -8.96
CA ARG A 296 30.85 -5.79 -10.27
C ARG A 296 31.78 -5.09 -11.24
N THR A 297 32.25 -5.85 -12.22
CA THR A 297 33.09 -5.34 -13.28
C THR A 297 32.26 -5.22 -14.55
N PHE A 298 32.34 -4.07 -15.19
CA PHE A 298 31.81 -3.85 -16.52
C PHE A 298 32.87 -3.21 -17.41
N GLU A 299 32.74 -3.43 -18.70
CA GLU A 299 33.64 -2.88 -19.69
C GLU A 299 32.96 -1.70 -20.40
N LEU A 300 33.65 -0.56 -20.46
CA LEU A 300 33.25 0.58 -21.29
C LEU A 300 34.17 0.63 -22.50
N ARG A 301 33.60 0.44 -23.69
CA ARG A 301 34.35 0.47 -24.95
C ARG A 301 34.16 1.80 -25.68
N ASN A 302 35.24 2.31 -26.26
CA ASN A 302 35.20 3.39 -27.23
C ASN A 302 36.25 3.20 -28.33
N GLY A 303 35.81 2.73 -29.49
CA GLY A 303 36.70 2.42 -30.61
C GLY A 303 37.61 1.23 -30.28
N THR A 304 38.92 1.47 -30.15
CA THR A 304 39.94 0.46 -29.83
C THR A 304 40.40 0.51 -28.38
N ARG A 305 39.74 1.29 -27.53
CA ARG A 305 40.08 1.43 -26.11
C ARG A 305 38.97 0.85 -25.25
N SER A 306 39.33 0.17 -24.18
CA SER A 306 38.42 -0.28 -23.14
C SER A 306 38.87 0.23 -21.78
N ILE A 307 37.90 0.43 -20.91
CA ILE A 307 38.13 0.61 -19.47
C ILE A 307 37.25 -0.41 -18.75
N PHE A 308 37.89 -1.21 -17.91
CA PHE A 308 37.23 -2.11 -16.99
C PHE A 308 37.00 -1.37 -15.68
N ALA A 309 35.72 -1.26 -15.30
CA ALA A 309 35.28 -0.49 -14.16
C ALA A 309 34.67 -1.45 -13.15
N SER A 310 35.28 -1.53 -11.96
CA SER A 310 34.89 -2.38 -10.86
C SER A 310 34.36 -1.55 -9.69
N PHE A 311 33.17 -1.89 -9.19
CA PHE A 311 32.60 -1.28 -8.00
C PHE A 311 31.90 -2.31 -7.13
N VAL A 312 31.65 -1.97 -5.89
CA VAL A 312 30.85 -2.79 -4.98
C VAL A 312 29.46 -2.15 -4.85
N PRO A 313 28.35 -2.90 -4.90
CA PRO A 313 27.00 -2.31 -4.87
C PRO A 313 26.70 -1.34 -3.73
N LYS A 314 27.31 -1.56 -2.54
CA LYS A 314 27.19 -0.66 -1.38
C LYS A 314 27.71 0.77 -1.63
N ASP A 315 28.52 0.96 -2.67
CA ASP A 315 29.10 2.24 -3.04
C ASP A 315 28.21 3.07 -3.97
N LEU A 316 27.10 2.49 -4.45
CA LEU A 316 26.14 3.19 -5.29
C LEU A 316 25.39 4.27 -4.52
N ILE A 317 25.35 5.46 -5.10
CA ILE A 317 24.49 6.56 -4.66
C ILE A 317 23.24 6.57 -5.52
N PHE A 318 22.09 6.64 -4.87
CA PHE A 318 20.79 6.63 -5.55
C PHE A 318 20.08 7.97 -5.36
N GLU A 319 19.85 8.71 -6.44
CA GLU A 319 19.21 10.01 -6.43
C GLU A 319 17.67 9.91 -6.39
N PRO A 320 16.95 10.91 -5.85
CA PRO A 320 15.49 10.86 -5.70
C PRO A 320 14.69 10.68 -7.01
N ASP A 321 15.27 11.04 -8.15
CA ASP A 321 14.72 10.86 -9.49
C ASP A 321 14.98 9.46 -10.08
N GLY A 322 15.61 8.59 -9.29
CA GLY A 322 16.02 7.24 -9.67
C GLY A 322 17.30 7.17 -10.51
N GLY A 323 18.05 8.26 -10.61
CA GLY A 323 19.44 8.23 -11.04
C GLY A 323 20.29 7.39 -10.09
N ILE A 324 21.30 6.70 -10.64
CA ILE A 324 22.18 5.82 -9.88
C ILE A 324 23.60 6.15 -10.29
N PHE A 325 24.47 6.37 -9.31
CA PHE A 325 25.81 6.87 -9.54
C PHE A 325 26.82 6.05 -8.76
N VAL A 326 27.97 5.80 -9.36
CA VAL A 326 29.13 5.30 -8.63
C VAL A 326 30.06 6.51 -8.41
N PRO A 327 30.38 6.88 -7.15
CA PRO A 327 31.41 7.87 -6.89
C PRO A 327 32.74 7.41 -7.49
N ILE A 328 33.41 8.28 -8.25
CA ILE A 328 34.69 7.95 -8.90
C ILE A 328 35.74 7.48 -7.88
N THR A 329 35.71 8.02 -6.66
CA THR A 329 36.59 7.61 -5.56
C THR A 329 36.35 6.19 -5.04
N ARG A 330 35.26 5.55 -5.45
CA ARG A 330 34.88 4.18 -5.08
C ARG A 330 34.78 3.25 -6.29
N LEU A 331 35.33 3.69 -7.42
CA LEU A 331 35.40 2.93 -8.66
C LEU A 331 36.87 2.55 -8.88
N GLU A 332 37.15 1.26 -8.97
CA GLU A 332 38.42 0.76 -9.46
C GLU A 332 38.36 0.74 -10.99
N LEU A 333 39.37 1.33 -11.64
CA LEU A 333 39.42 1.45 -13.09
C LEU A 333 40.74 0.91 -13.60
N LEU A 334 40.66 0.02 -14.58
CA LEU A 334 41.81 -0.56 -15.29
C LEU A 334 41.60 -0.42 -16.79
N ASP A 335 42.66 -0.21 -17.55
CA ASP A 335 42.64 -0.23 -19.00
C ASP A 335 42.88 -1.64 -19.58
N ASP A 336 43.09 -1.73 -20.89
CA ASP A 336 43.33 -2.99 -21.60
C ASP A 336 44.64 -3.70 -21.22
N GLU A 337 45.56 -3.00 -20.55
CA GLU A 337 46.86 -3.51 -20.08
C GLU A 337 46.88 -3.77 -18.57
N ASP A 338 45.71 -3.77 -17.91
CA ASP A 338 45.54 -3.87 -16.46
C ASP A 338 46.24 -2.71 -15.67
N GLU A 339 46.39 -1.53 -16.29
CA GLU A 339 46.97 -0.34 -15.66
C GLU A 339 45.90 0.72 -15.34
N GLU A 340 46.20 1.63 -14.39
CA GLU A 340 45.31 2.77 -14.10
C GLU A 340 45.21 3.69 -15.33
N PRO A 341 43.99 4.07 -15.77
CA PRO A 341 43.81 4.86 -16.98
C PRO A 341 44.38 6.27 -16.82
N GLU A 342 45.02 6.79 -17.87
CA GLU A 342 45.56 8.16 -17.89
C GLU A 342 44.48 9.25 -17.64
N ILE A 343 43.21 8.94 -17.96
CA ILE A 343 42.08 9.86 -17.84
C ILE A 343 40.92 9.16 -17.15
N TYR A 344 40.55 9.69 -15.98
CA TYR A 344 39.39 9.23 -15.23
C TYR A 344 38.10 9.91 -15.70
N PRO A 345 36.95 9.20 -15.69
CA PRO A 345 35.66 9.82 -15.89
C PRO A 345 35.34 10.79 -14.73
N THR A 346 34.63 11.88 -15.03
CA THR A 346 34.10 12.84 -14.03
C THR A 346 32.85 12.32 -13.34
N SER A 347 32.10 11.43 -13.99
CA SER A 347 30.89 10.82 -13.44
C SER A 347 30.59 9.50 -14.12
N VAL A 348 30.12 8.51 -13.36
CA VAL A 348 29.58 7.25 -13.88
C VAL A 348 28.15 7.09 -13.38
N GLY A 349 27.20 7.08 -14.30
CA GLY A 349 25.78 6.91 -14.04
C GLY A 349 25.25 5.58 -14.57
N LEU A 350 24.29 4.98 -13.89
CA LEU A 350 23.60 3.76 -14.30
C LEU A 350 22.11 4.08 -14.46
N THR A 351 21.52 3.69 -15.58
CA THR A 351 20.09 3.84 -15.87
C THR A 351 19.50 2.47 -16.18
N LEU A 352 18.44 2.08 -15.46
CA LEU A 352 17.73 0.83 -15.74
C LEU A 352 17.02 0.88 -17.10
N ILE A 353 17.21 -0.13 -17.95
CA ILE A 353 16.55 -0.26 -19.24
C ILE A 353 15.25 -1.05 -19.07
N GLY A 354 14.17 -0.61 -19.72
CA GLY A 354 12.90 -1.34 -19.76
C GLY A 354 11.89 -0.97 -18.66
N GLN A 355 12.28 -0.18 -17.65
CA GLN A 355 11.34 0.53 -16.77
C GLN A 355 11.28 2.00 -17.19
N ALA A 356 10.16 2.42 -17.77
CA ALA A 356 9.91 3.81 -18.11
C ALA A 356 9.75 4.63 -16.82
N ALA A 357 10.81 5.34 -16.45
CA ALA A 357 10.90 6.30 -15.35
C ALA A 357 10.77 5.71 -13.93
N TYR A 358 11.79 5.96 -13.12
CA TYR A 358 11.63 6.13 -11.67
C TYR A 358 10.92 7.47 -11.38
N GLY A 359 9.76 7.65 -11.98
CA GLY A 359 8.85 8.72 -11.60
C GLY A 359 7.90 8.16 -10.56
N PHE A 360 8.11 8.48 -9.29
CA PHE A 360 6.94 8.73 -8.46
C PHE A 360 6.18 9.83 -9.21
N GLY A 361 5.02 9.49 -9.77
CA GLY A 361 4.18 10.48 -10.44
C GLY A 361 3.92 11.61 -9.44
N LEU A 362 4.55 12.75 -9.69
CA LEU A 362 4.26 14.01 -8.98
C LEU A 362 2.78 14.37 -9.12
#